data_AF-A0A1S9B652-F1
#
_entry.id   AF-A0A1S9B652-F1
#
_cell.length_a   1.000
_cell.length_b   1.000
_cell.length_c   1.000
_cell.angle_alpha   90.00
_cell.angle_beta   90.00
_cell.angle_gamma   90.00
#
_symmetry.space_group_name_H-M   'P 1'
#
loop_
_entity.id
_entity.type
_entity.pdbx_description
1 polymer ?
#
loop_
_entity_poly.entity_id
_entity_poly.type
_entity_poly.pdbx_seq_one_letter_code
_entity_poly.pdbx_strand_id
1 'polypeptide(L)'
;MRRLLPHQLLNALLLCGVVSSCGDKKDDAKPKEHTVEVRFQATAIPSNYMAQFYVEEDNGSGATTTYMDNPSGTEAHTHQASRAKRTGHTIEAMIGISEVTSGTALPASASVKADIVVDGAVKQTITVDRNTTADRYGDREKTMLLTLE
;
A
#
# COMPACT_ATOMS: atom_id res chain seq x y z
N MET A 1 3.66 74.42 16.12
CA MET A 1 3.95 73.03 16.54
C MET A 1 2.67 72.42 17.10
N ARG A 2 2.42 71.14 16.75
CA ARG A 2 1.33 70.23 17.18
C ARG A 2 -0.09 70.56 16.66
N ARG A 3 -0.47 69.90 15.57
CA ARG A 3 -1.86 69.73 15.12
C ARG A 3 -2.46 68.53 15.86
N LEU A 4 -3.59 68.76 16.51
CA LEU A 4 -4.51 67.75 17.06
C LEU A 4 -5.63 67.54 16.04
N LEU A 5 -5.93 66.28 15.73
CA LEU A 5 -7.13 65.82 15.00
C LEU A 5 -8.39 66.01 15.87
N PRO A 6 -9.60 66.09 15.29
CA PRO A 6 -10.36 64.86 15.07
C PRO A 6 -11.21 64.81 13.78
N HIS A 7 -11.42 63.56 13.35
CA HIS A 7 -12.43 63.10 12.40
C HIS A 7 -13.84 63.62 12.69
N GLN A 8 -14.51 64.15 11.66
CA GLN A 8 -15.94 63.95 11.41
C GLN A 8 -16.23 64.08 9.90
N LEU A 9 -16.79 63.02 9.33
CA LEU A 9 -17.92 63.00 8.38
C LEU A 9 -17.84 63.89 7.11
N LEU A 10 -17.64 63.28 5.93
CA LEU A 10 -18.62 63.44 4.85
C LEU A 10 -18.50 62.37 3.74
N ASN A 11 -19.63 61.71 3.54
CA ASN A 11 -20.06 60.80 2.48
C ASN A 11 -19.41 60.95 1.08
N ALA A 12 -19.09 59.79 0.49
CA ALA A 12 -19.42 59.52 -0.91
C ALA A 12 -19.83 58.04 -1.06
N LEU A 13 -21.15 57.83 -1.06
CA LEU A 13 -21.78 56.63 -1.60
C LEU A 13 -21.29 56.41 -3.04
N LEU A 14 -20.84 55.21 -3.37
CA LEU A 14 -21.07 54.67 -4.71
C LEU A 14 -21.11 53.14 -4.68
N LEU A 15 -22.33 52.67 -4.94
CA LEU A 15 -22.76 51.36 -5.38
C LEU A 15 -21.66 50.51 -6.03
N CYS A 16 -21.51 49.26 -5.57
CA CYS A 16 -21.42 48.11 -6.46
C CYS A 16 -21.64 46.80 -5.68
N GLY A 17 -22.64 46.04 -6.13
CA GLY A 17 -22.58 44.58 -6.14
C GLY A 17 -22.69 43.87 -4.80
N VAL A 18 -23.93 43.63 -4.37
CA VAL A 18 -24.26 42.40 -3.66
C VAL A 18 -24.01 41.24 -4.64
N VAL A 19 -22.79 40.73 -4.70
CA VAL A 19 -22.55 39.42 -5.28
C VAL A 19 -22.64 38.45 -4.12
N SER A 20 -23.85 37.95 -3.92
CA SER A 20 -24.12 36.76 -3.14
C SER A 20 -23.37 35.61 -3.83
N SER A 21 -22.08 35.47 -3.54
CA SER A 21 -21.36 34.23 -3.78
C SER A 21 -21.81 33.27 -2.69
N CYS A 22 -23.01 32.72 -2.87
CA CYS A 22 -23.34 31.43 -2.32
C CYS A 22 -22.40 30.46 -3.03
N GLY A 23 -21.17 30.37 -2.52
CA GLY A 23 -20.27 29.32 -2.91
C GLY A 23 -20.94 28.04 -2.51
N ASP A 24 -21.52 27.35 -3.49
CA ASP A 24 -21.79 25.93 -3.40
C ASP A 24 -20.52 25.31 -2.81
N LYS A 25 -20.60 24.93 -1.53
CA LYS A 25 -19.66 23.98 -0.98
C LYS A 25 -19.90 22.76 -1.83
N LYS A 26 -19.06 22.57 -2.85
CA LYS A 26 -18.86 21.24 -3.41
C LYS A 26 -18.57 20.39 -2.18
N ASP A 27 -19.53 19.53 -1.84
CA ASP A 27 -19.24 18.38 -1.00
C ASP A 27 -18.12 17.67 -1.75
N ASP A 28 -16.88 18.00 -1.41
CA ASP A 28 -15.72 17.24 -1.82
C ASP A 28 -16.01 15.85 -1.30
N ALA A 29 -16.42 14.95 -2.20
CA ALA A 29 -16.75 13.59 -1.86
C ALA A 29 -15.59 13.04 -1.04
N LYS A 30 -15.86 12.69 0.23
CA LYS A 30 -14.81 12.18 1.11
C LYS A 30 -14.08 11.06 0.36
N PRO A 31 -12.74 11.06 0.35
CA PRO A 31 -11.99 9.98 -0.28
C PRO A 31 -12.52 8.64 0.23
N LYS A 32 -12.91 7.76 -0.68
CA LYS A 32 -13.36 6.42 -0.33
C LYS A 32 -12.18 5.70 0.33
N GLU A 33 -12.44 5.13 1.49
CA GLU A 33 -11.47 4.35 2.25
C GLU A 33 -11.77 2.86 2.08
N HIS A 34 -10.70 2.09 1.95
CA HIS A 34 -10.68 0.66 1.75
C HIS A 34 -9.92 -0.01 2.89
N THR A 35 -10.39 -1.16 3.35
CA THR A 35 -9.59 -2.01 4.23
C THR A 35 -8.73 -2.92 3.38
N VAL A 36 -7.42 -2.79 3.47
CA VAL A 36 -6.47 -3.67 2.77
C VAL A 36 -5.90 -4.68 3.76
N GLU A 37 -5.68 -5.91 3.27
CA GLU A 37 -4.97 -6.96 3.99
C GLU A 37 -4.13 -7.74 2.98
N VAL A 38 -2.82 -7.88 3.23
CA VAL A 38 -1.95 -8.75 2.43
C VAL A 38 -1.68 -10.02 3.21
N ARG A 39 -2.21 -11.15 2.74
CA ARG A 39 -2.07 -12.46 3.39
C ARG A 39 -0.95 -13.23 2.75
N PHE A 40 -0.07 -13.78 3.57
CA PHE A 40 1.02 -14.64 3.12
C PHE A 40 0.78 -16.09 3.52
N GLN A 41 1.40 -16.99 2.79
CA GLN A 41 1.46 -18.40 3.15
C GLN A 41 2.72 -19.02 2.57
N ALA A 42 3.58 -19.56 3.43
CA ALA A 42 4.64 -20.47 3.03
C ALA A 42 4.16 -21.91 3.25
N THR A 43 4.61 -22.84 2.43
CA THR A 43 4.26 -24.26 2.53
C THR A 43 5.45 -25.09 2.14
N ALA A 44 5.80 -26.06 2.99
CA ALA A 44 6.87 -27.03 2.79
C ALA A 44 8.21 -26.41 2.35
N ILE A 45 8.60 -25.28 2.95
CA ILE A 45 9.90 -24.64 2.67
C ILE A 45 10.97 -25.40 3.44
N PRO A 46 11.89 -26.11 2.77
CA PRO A 46 12.94 -26.86 3.44
C PRO A 46 14.01 -25.91 4.01
N SER A 47 14.82 -26.40 4.96
CA SER A 47 15.79 -25.58 5.70
C SER A 47 16.93 -24.98 4.86
N ASN A 48 17.17 -25.50 3.65
CA ASN A 48 18.15 -24.94 2.72
C ASN A 48 17.59 -23.78 1.87
N TYR A 49 16.29 -23.48 2.02
CA TYR A 49 15.61 -22.36 1.38
C TYR A 49 14.98 -21.43 2.42
N MET A 50 14.57 -20.26 1.95
CA MET A 50 14.02 -19.17 2.73
C MET A 50 12.82 -18.60 1.99
N ALA A 51 11.68 -18.43 2.66
CA ALA A 51 10.59 -17.64 2.09
C ALA A 51 10.84 -16.17 2.40
N GLN A 52 10.54 -15.31 1.43
CA GLN A 52 10.63 -13.87 1.59
C GLN A 52 9.28 -13.25 1.29
N PHE A 53 8.89 -12.30 2.12
CA PHE A 53 7.69 -11.49 1.91
C PHE A 53 8.05 -10.03 2.01
N TYR A 54 7.52 -9.26 1.09
CA TYR A 54 7.69 -7.83 1.04
C TYR A 54 6.36 -7.18 0.71
N VAL A 55 5.97 -6.18 1.50
CA VAL A 55 4.90 -5.25 1.14
C VAL A 55 5.48 -3.86 1.18
N GLU A 56 5.30 -3.13 0.08
CA GLU A 56 5.48 -1.69 0.01
C GLU A 56 4.11 -1.03 -0.15
N GLU A 57 3.83 -0.12 0.78
CA GLU A 57 2.63 0.69 0.75
C GLU A 57 3.05 2.16 0.69
N ASP A 58 2.65 2.88 -0.37
CA ASP A 58 2.68 4.34 -0.35
C ASP A 58 1.54 4.83 0.54
N ASN A 59 1.88 5.50 1.65
CA ASN A 59 0.91 6.06 2.59
C ASN A 59 0.26 7.36 2.11
N GLY A 60 0.38 7.72 0.82
CA GLY A 60 -0.22 8.93 0.24
C GLY A 60 0.51 10.22 0.63
N SER A 61 1.60 10.09 1.37
CA SER A 61 2.58 11.12 1.67
C SER A 61 3.91 10.89 0.94
N GLY A 62 3.97 9.90 0.04
CA GLY A 62 5.22 9.42 -0.56
C GLY A 62 6.10 8.64 0.42
N ALA A 63 5.54 8.16 1.53
CA ALA A 63 6.27 7.41 2.55
C ALA A 63 5.92 5.92 2.45
N THR A 64 6.94 5.11 2.19
CA THR A 64 6.87 3.66 2.10
C THR A 64 6.92 3.01 3.48
N THR A 65 5.98 2.11 3.76
CA THR A 65 6.12 1.14 4.86
C THR A 65 6.54 -0.20 4.28
N THR A 66 7.65 -0.74 4.77
CA THR A 66 8.17 -2.05 4.37
C THR A 66 7.92 -3.07 5.47
N TYR A 67 7.27 -4.18 5.13
CA TYR A 67 7.22 -5.36 5.97
C TYR A 67 8.08 -6.46 5.36
N MET A 68 8.95 -7.06 6.17
CA MET A 68 9.77 -8.21 5.78
C MET A 68 9.59 -9.32 6.82
N ASP A 69 9.19 -10.50 6.36
CA ASP A 69 9.13 -11.70 7.18
C ASP A 69 9.81 -12.87 6.46
N ASN A 70 10.38 -13.76 7.26
CA ASN A 70 11.17 -14.89 6.79
C ASN A 70 10.83 -16.13 7.63
N PRO A 71 9.80 -16.88 7.24
CA PRO A 71 9.48 -18.10 7.94
C PRO A 71 10.41 -19.24 7.51
N SER A 72 11.01 -19.89 8.50
CA SER A 72 11.74 -21.13 8.29
C SER A 72 10.81 -22.34 8.48
N GLY A 73 10.83 -23.30 7.55
CA GLY A 73 10.16 -24.59 7.72
C GLY A 73 8.77 -24.70 7.08
N THR A 74 7.93 -25.60 7.63
CA THR A 74 6.57 -25.89 7.13
C THR A 74 5.55 -25.11 7.96
N GLU A 75 5.62 -23.78 7.91
CA GLU A 75 4.75 -22.92 8.72
C GLU A 75 3.96 -21.96 7.82
N ALA A 76 2.67 -21.79 8.11
CA ALA A 76 1.80 -20.83 7.43
C ALA A 76 1.80 -19.51 8.22
N HIS A 77 2.30 -18.44 7.61
CA HIS A 77 2.43 -17.12 8.25
C HIS A 77 1.44 -16.15 7.64
N THR A 78 0.43 -15.74 8.40
CA THR A 78 -0.48 -14.67 7.97
C THR A 78 0.05 -13.33 8.50
N HIS A 79 0.59 -12.50 7.61
CA HIS A 79 0.67 -11.08 7.89
C HIS A 79 -0.71 -10.46 7.71
N GLN A 80 -1.06 -9.51 8.58
CA GLN A 80 -2.30 -8.75 8.45
C GLN A 80 -1.92 -7.26 8.42
N ALA A 81 -1.70 -6.71 7.23
CA ALA A 81 -1.50 -5.29 7.02
C ALA A 81 -2.85 -4.53 7.10
N SER A 82 -3.58 -4.64 8.22
CA SER A 82 -4.91 -4.01 8.37
C SER A 82 -4.78 -2.50 8.60
N ARG A 83 -4.67 -1.71 7.53
CA ARG A 83 -4.83 -0.25 7.59
C ARG A 83 -5.81 0.22 6.52
N ALA A 84 -6.65 1.19 6.87
CA ALA A 84 -7.53 1.86 5.92
C ALA A 84 -6.69 2.67 4.91
N LYS A 85 -6.96 2.51 3.61
CA LYS A 85 -6.25 3.16 2.50
C LYS A 85 -7.24 3.86 1.59
N ARG A 86 -6.86 4.98 0.95
CA ARG A 86 -7.79 5.71 0.07
C ARG A 86 -7.79 5.14 -1.35
N THR A 87 -8.84 5.40 -2.12
CA THR A 87 -8.82 5.22 -3.59
C THR A 87 -7.60 5.91 -4.20
N GLY A 88 -6.98 5.28 -5.20
CA GLY A 88 -5.78 5.76 -5.88
C GLY A 88 -4.46 5.37 -5.23
N HIS A 89 -4.46 4.79 -4.02
CA HIS A 89 -3.24 4.22 -3.44
C HIS A 89 -2.85 2.92 -4.18
N THR A 90 -1.56 2.74 -4.38
CA THR A 90 -0.99 1.50 -4.92
C THR A 90 -0.35 0.69 -3.80
N ILE A 91 -0.66 -0.60 -3.79
CA ILE A 91 -0.06 -1.61 -2.92
C ILE A 91 0.85 -2.46 -3.80
N GLU A 92 2.11 -2.58 -3.40
CA GLU A 92 3.08 -3.48 -4.02
C GLU A 92 3.36 -4.63 -3.04
N ALA A 93 3.21 -5.85 -3.52
CA ALA A 93 3.55 -7.05 -2.76
C ALA A 93 4.48 -7.92 -3.58
N MET A 94 5.61 -8.28 -2.99
CA MET A 94 6.58 -9.21 -3.57
C MET A 94 6.74 -10.41 -2.65
N ILE A 95 6.82 -11.59 -3.25
CA ILE A 95 7.13 -12.82 -2.54
C ILE A 95 8.29 -13.53 -3.23
N GLY A 96 9.06 -14.26 -2.44
CA GLY A 96 10.24 -14.97 -2.92
C GLY A 96 10.50 -16.30 -2.22
N ILE A 97 11.23 -17.17 -2.92
CA ILE A 97 11.92 -18.32 -2.35
C ILE A 97 13.39 -18.19 -2.73
N SER A 98 14.25 -18.03 -1.71
CA SER A 98 15.69 -17.90 -1.87
C SER A 98 16.43 -19.13 -1.39
N GLU A 99 17.49 -19.51 -2.09
CA GLU A 99 18.38 -20.58 -1.67
C GLU A 99 19.41 -20.03 -0.67
N VAL A 100 19.40 -20.50 0.58
CA VAL A 100 20.29 -20.00 1.64
C VAL A 100 21.60 -20.78 1.67
N THR A 101 21.50 -22.07 1.40
CA THR A 101 22.64 -22.97 1.32
C THR A 101 22.44 -23.86 0.11
N SER A 102 23.53 -24.03 -0.67
CA SER A 102 23.51 -24.92 -1.82
C SER A 102 23.05 -26.31 -1.38
N GLY A 103 21.97 -26.81 -1.97
CA GLY A 103 21.36 -28.04 -1.49
C GLY A 103 20.55 -28.80 -2.52
N THR A 104 19.61 -29.61 -2.04
CA THR A 104 18.68 -30.33 -2.91
C THR A 104 17.74 -29.36 -3.59
N ALA A 105 17.33 -29.68 -4.83
CA ALA A 105 16.34 -28.89 -5.56
C ALA A 105 15.06 -28.64 -4.74
N LEU A 106 14.46 -27.46 -4.93
CA LEU A 106 13.22 -27.06 -4.29
C LEU A 106 12.12 -28.12 -4.50
N PRO A 107 11.50 -28.68 -3.43
CA PRO A 107 10.47 -29.70 -3.54
C PRO A 107 9.24 -29.26 -4.35
N ALA A 108 8.51 -30.21 -4.92
CA ALA A 108 7.29 -29.91 -5.69
C ALA A 108 6.14 -29.33 -4.87
N SER A 109 6.09 -29.65 -3.58
CA SER A 109 5.12 -29.11 -2.64
C SER A 109 5.53 -27.75 -2.07
N ALA A 110 6.76 -27.29 -2.33
CA ALA A 110 7.24 -26.04 -1.77
C ALA A 110 6.66 -24.85 -2.54
N SER A 111 5.97 -23.98 -1.82
CA SER A 111 5.37 -22.80 -2.41
C SER A 111 5.25 -21.66 -1.41
N VAL A 112 5.31 -20.45 -1.94
CA VAL A 112 4.97 -19.22 -1.25
C VAL A 112 3.83 -18.57 -2.02
N LYS A 113 2.81 -18.10 -1.30
CA LYS A 113 1.61 -17.46 -1.86
C LYS A 113 1.36 -16.14 -1.16
N ALA A 114 0.91 -15.15 -1.91
CA ALA A 114 0.37 -13.91 -1.39
C ALA A 114 -1.00 -13.61 -2.00
N ASP A 115 -1.92 -13.12 -1.17
CA ASP A 115 -3.22 -12.59 -1.58
C ASP A 115 -3.33 -11.13 -1.14
N ILE A 116 -3.74 -10.23 -2.03
CA ILE A 116 -4.20 -8.89 -1.65
C ILE A 116 -5.72 -8.92 -1.51
N VAL A 117 -6.20 -8.65 -0.31
CA VAL A 117 -7.61 -8.58 0.04
C VAL A 117 -7.99 -7.13 0.23
N VAL A 118 -9.04 -6.69 -0.46
CA VAL A 118 -9.59 -5.34 -0.34
C VAL A 118 -11.06 -5.47 0.01
N ASP A 119 -11.46 -4.84 1.12
CA ASP A 119 -12.82 -4.85 1.66
C ASP A 119 -13.38 -6.27 1.83
N GLY A 120 -12.50 -7.20 2.26
CA GLY A 120 -12.85 -8.60 2.49
C GLY A 120 -12.83 -9.50 1.26
N ALA A 121 -12.56 -8.98 0.06
CA ALA A 121 -12.47 -9.76 -1.17
C ALA A 121 -11.03 -9.87 -1.69
N VAL A 122 -10.59 -11.09 -2.06
CA VAL A 122 -9.32 -11.29 -2.75
C VAL A 122 -9.39 -10.62 -4.12
N LYS A 123 -8.50 -9.66 -4.36
CA LYS A 123 -8.39 -8.93 -5.63
C LYS A 123 -7.29 -9.49 -6.51
N GLN A 124 -6.18 -9.88 -5.91
CA GLN A 124 -5.04 -10.46 -6.62
C GLN A 124 -4.39 -11.56 -5.79
N THR A 125 -3.78 -12.51 -6.50
CA THR A 125 -3.02 -13.62 -5.94
C THR A 125 -1.77 -13.83 -6.78
N ILE A 126 -0.63 -14.02 -6.11
CA ILE A 126 0.60 -14.53 -6.74
C ILE A 126 1.11 -15.74 -5.98
N THR A 127 1.83 -16.59 -6.71
CA THR A 127 2.44 -17.81 -6.14
C THR A 127 3.81 -18.01 -6.76
N VAL A 128 4.79 -18.25 -5.90
CA VAL A 128 6.14 -18.69 -6.23
C VAL A 128 6.28 -20.13 -5.78
N ASP A 129 6.78 -20.98 -6.67
CA ASP A 129 6.94 -22.42 -6.47
C ASP A 129 8.15 -22.93 -7.25
N ARG A 130 8.38 -24.25 -7.28
CA ARG A 130 9.47 -24.86 -8.06
C ARG A 130 9.45 -24.54 -9.57
N ASN A 131 8.29 -24.20 -10.12
CA ASN A 131 8.12 -23.95 -11.55
C ASN A 131 8.34 -22.48 -11.91
N THR A 132 8.39 -21.62 -10.89
CA THR A 132 8.80 -20.22 -11.06
C THR A 132 10.28 -20.19 -11.43
N THR A 133 10.59 -19.50 -12.53
CA THR A 133 11.96 -19.36 -13.03
C THR A 133 12.86 -18.80 -11.94
N ALA A 134 13.93 -19.53 -11.65
CA ALA A 134 14.98 -19.04 -10.76
C ALA A 134 15.92 -18.12 -11.53
N ASP A 135 16.42 -17.10 -10.85
CA ASP A 135 17.48 -16.25 -11.36
C ASP A 135 18.85 -16.97 -11.27
N ARG A 136 19.94 -16.23 -11.53
CA ARG A 136 21.30 -16.80 -11.50
C ARG A 136 21.79 -17.18 -10.10
N TYR A 137 21.12 -16.72 -9.04
CA TYR A 137 21.42 -16.99 -7.64
C TYR A 137 20.55 -18.10 -7.05
N GLY A 138 19.57 -18.59 -7.82
CA GLY A 138 18.62 -19.60 -7.36
C GLY A 138 17.36 -19.00 -6.73
N ASP A 139 17.24 -17.67 -6.73
CA ASP A 139 16.11 -16.94 -6.19
C ASP A 139 14.93 -16.97 -7.15
N ARG A 140 13.73 -17.22 -6.62
CA ARG A 140 12.48 -17.23 -7.37
C ARG A 140 11.58 -16.17 -6.77
N GLU A 141 11.17 -15.20 -7.56
CA GLU A 141 10.39 -14.07 -7.04
C GLU A 141 9.24 -13.71 -7.97
N LYS A 142 8.19 -13.14 -7.39
CA LYS A 142 7.11 -12.47 -8.13
C LYS A 142 6.66 -11.24 -7.37
N THR A 143 6.30 -10.21 -8.13
CA THR A 143 5.72 -8.96 -7.64
C THR A 143 4.32 -8.79 -8.22
N MET A 144 3.42 -8.23 -7.43
CA MET A 144 2.12 -7.75 -7.86
C MET A 144 1.89 -6.32 -7.40
N LEU A 145 1.18 -5.56 -8.21
CA LEU A 145 0.78 -4.17 -7.95
C LEU A 145 -0.74 -4.07 -8.04
N LEU A 146 -1.37 -3.47 -7.03
CA LEU A 146 -2.80 -3.20 -7.01
C LEU A 146 -3.04 -1.73 -6.68
N THR A 147 -3.65 -0.99 -7.60
CA THR A 147 -4.18 0.35 -7.34
C THR A 147 -5.65 0.24 -6.90
N LEU A 148 -6.01 0.92 -5.81
CA LEU A 148 -7.36 0.89 -5.23
C LEU A 148 -8.34 1.76 -6.03
N GLU A 149 -9.54 1.24 -6.28
CA GLU A 149 -10.64 1.88 -7.03
C GLU A 149 -11.85 2.25 -6.14
#